data_AF-A0AAV0VKU6-F1
#
_entry.id   AF-A0AAV0VKU6-F1
#
_cell.length_a   1.000
_cell.length_b   1.000
_cell.length_c   1.000
_cell.angle_alpha   90.00
_cell.angle_beta   90.00
_cell.angle_gamma   90.00
#
_symmetry.space_group_name_H-M   'P 1'
#
loop_
_entity.id
_entity.type
_entity.pdbx_description
1 polymer ?
#
loop_
_entity_poly.entity_id
_entity_poly.type
_entity_poly.pdbx_seq_one_letter_code
_entity_poly.pdbx_strand_id
1 'polypeptide(L)'
;MCRCRCEKTLEKLFEGAVVGSKVARMISGRWTDSGATVAENRTALGFYMDRATRARLRLDGRRMQDVWMRSYRAAPVMVAAATGDVAAVAMLLRYGPDERSVRAAIGYLRRRSADRDRGPPFPDRVQSCLELLLRAVACEGGGRCSVSGDEDRCGGEYGSSDDYGGCGNSGVKVVPVPPTLLHLARCAVRNALHQNFNLPHGIPQLPVPRSLVSYLDLEC
;
A
#
# COMPACT_ATOMS: atom_id res chain seq x y z
N MET A 1 22.78 -16.32 -28.12
CA MET A 1 21.53 -15.52 -27.95
C MET A 1 21.15 -15.51 -26.48
N CYS A 2 21.30 -14.38 -25.80
CA CYS A 2 20.75 -14.22 -24.45
C CYS A 2 19.22 -14.18 -24.55
N ARG A 3 18.54 -15.21 -24.05
CA ARG A 3 17.09 -15.18 -23.88
C ARG A 3 16.77 -14.24 -22.71
N CYS A 4 16.51 -12.97 -22.99
CA CYS A 4 15.92 -12.06 -22.02
C CYS A 4 14.49 -12.55 -21.73
N ARG A 5 14.34 -13.32 -20.66
CA ARG A 5 13.04 -13.78 -20.16
C ARG A 5 12.42 -12.64 -19.35
N CYS A 6 11.21 -12.21 -19.70
CA CYS A 6 10.50 -11.21 -18.90
C CYS A 6 10.23 -11.77 -17.49
N GLU A 7 10.76 -11.10 -16.47
CA GLU A 7 10.63 -11.53 -15.07
C GLU A 7 9.20 -11.35 -14.53
N LYS A 8 8.31 -10.63 -15.24
CA LYS A 8 6.91 -10.32 -14.86
C LYS A 8 6.79 -9.81 -13.41
N THR A 9 7.77 -9.04 -12.95
CA THR A 9 7.82 -8.36 -11.65
C THR A 9 8.52 -7.03 -11.83
N LEU A 10 8.26 -6.11 -10.89
CA LEU A 10 8.96 -4.83 -10.80
C LEU A 10 9.81 -4.73 -9.52
N GLU A 11 9.99 -5.85 -8.80
CA GLU A 11 10.62 -5.87 -7.47
C GLU A 11 11.99 -5.19 -7.40
N LYS A 12 12.83 -5.33 -8.43
CA LYS A 12 14.14 -4.68 -8.50
C LYS A 12 14.08 -3.15 -8.40
N LEU A 13 12.99 -2.52 -8.87
CA LEU A 13 12.77 -1.08 -8.72
C LEU A 13 12.38 -0.69 -7.28
N PHE A 14 11.75 -1.61 -6.53
CA PHE A 14 11.27 -1.37 -5.17
C PHE A 14 12.31 -1.71 -4.10
N GLU A 15 13.08 -2.78 -4.29
CA GLU A 15 14.00 -3.31 -3.26
C GLU A 15 14.97 -2.25 -2.72
N GLY A 16 15.61 -1.49 -3.62
CA GLY A 16 16.55 -0.45 -3.22
C GLY A 16 15.91 0.70 -2.41
N ALA A 17 14.63 0.99 -2.68
CA ALA A 17 13.88 2.09 -2.06
C ALA A 17 13.16 1.69 -0.77
N VAL A 18 12.81 0.40 -0.62
CA VAL A 18 11.96 -0.14 0.44
C VAL A 18 12.75 -0.95 1.48
N VAL A 19 13.73 -1.73 1.03
CA VAL A 19 14.54 -2.63 1.88
C VAL A 19 15.95 -2.06 2.08
N GLY A 20 16.39 -1.22 1.15
CA GLY A 20 17.64 -0.48 1.21
C GLY A 20 18.74 -1.06 0.33
N SER A 21 19.67 -0.20 -0.09
CA SER A 21 20.65 -0.49 -1.14
C SER A 21 21.60 -1.66 -0.83
N LYS A 22 21.92 -1.91 0.44
CA LYS A 22 22.77 -3.04 0.85
C LYS A 22 22.06 -4.39 0.67
N VAL A 23 20.81 -4.49 1.10
CA VAL A 23 20.02 -5.73 1.03
C VAL A 23 19.61 -6.00 -0.42
N ALA A 24 19.21 -4.96 -1.16
CA ALA A 24 18.92 -5.07 -2.59
C ALA A 24 20.12 -5.63 -3.37
N ARG A 25 21.35 -5.16 -3.10
CA ARG A 25 22.57 -5.70 -3.73
C ARG A 25 22.83 -7.17 -3.40
N MET A 26 22.44 -7.63 -2.21
CA MET A 26 22.60 -9.04 -1.82
C MET A 26 21.57 -9.95 -2.50
N ILE A 27 20.34 -9.47 -2.72
CA ILE A 27 19.23 -10.28 -3.24
C ILE A 27 19.17 -10.26 -4.77
N SER A 28 19.30 -9.08 -5.39
CA SER A 28 19.10 -8.88 -6.83
C SER A 28 20.38 -8.97 -7.67
N GLY A 29 21.54 -9.12 -7.04
CA GLY A 29 22.83 -8.97 -7.70
C GLY A 29 23.06 -7.54 -8.23
N ARG A 30 24.20 -7.29 -8.89
CA ARG A 30 24.65 -5.97 -9.39
C ARG A 30 23.76 -5.31 -10.46
N TRP A 31 22.55 -5.82 -10.75
CA TRP A 31 21.83 -5.44 -11.98
C TRP A 31 21.33 -3.99 -11.97
N THR A 32 20.95 -3.41 -10.84
CA THR A 32 20.49 -2.02 -10.82
C THR A 32 21.53 -1.11 -10.19
N ASP A 33 22.14 -0.24 -11.01
CA ASP A 33 22.84 1.00 -10.60
C ASP A 33 21.86 2.02 -9.98
N SER A 34 20.72 1.57 -9.46
CA SER A 34 19.83 2.39 -8.67
C SER A 34 20.52 2.64 -7.33
N GLY A 35 21.05 3.86 -7.19
CA GLY A 35 21.48 4.52 -5.96
C GLY A 35 22.48 3.78 -5.09
N ALA A 36 23.65 4.39 -4.86
CA ALA A 36 24.50 3.98 -3.73
C ALA A 36 23.69 4.08 -2.40
N THR A 37 22.74 5.01 -2.36
CA THR A 37 21.94 5.36 -1.18
C THR A 37 20.45 5.05 -1.33
N VAL A 38 19.75 4.93 -0.20
CA VAL A 38 18.28 4.77 -0.14
C VAL A 38 17.56 6.00 -0.71
N ALA A 39 18.12 7.19 -0.53
CA ALA A 39 17.54 8.44 -1.02
C ALA A 39 17.50 8.49 -2.55
N GLU A 40 18.60 8.12 -3.22
CA GLU A 40 18.65 8.04 -4.68
C GLU A 40 17.66 6.99 -5.22
N ASN A 41 17.55 5.85 -4.56
CA ASN A 41 16.58 4.82 -4.92
C ASN A 41 15.14 5.30 -4.83
N ARG A 42 14.82 6.10 -3.81
CA ARG A 42 13.51 6.73 -3.65
C ARG A 42 13.24 7.77 -4.74
N THR A 43 14.22 8.59 -5.08
CA THR A 43 14.11 9.54 -6.20
C THR A 43 13.85 8.81 -7.51
N ALA A 44 14.60 7.73 -7.78
CA ALA A 44 14.40 6.89 -8.96
C ALA A 44 13.01 6.22 -8.96
N LEU A 45 12.58 5.64 -7.85
CA LEU A 45 11.26 5.03 -7.74
C LEU A 45 10.14 6.06 -7.97
N GLY A 46 10.26 7.25 -7.41
CA GLY A 46 9.34 8.36 -7.64
C GLY A 46 9.26 8.76 -9.12
N PHE A 47 10.41 8.84 -9.81
CA PHE A 47 10.48 9.12 -11.25
C PHE A 47 9.72 8.08 -12.10
N TYR A 48 9.86 6.79 -11.76
CA TYR A 48 9.17 5.72 -12.48
C TYR A 48 7.68 5.67 -12.16
N MET A 49 7.29 5.88 -10.90
CA MET A 49 5.88 5.90 -10.49
C MET A 49 5.10 7.05 -11.12
N ASP A 50 5.68 8.26 -11.19
CA ASP A 50 5.08 9.41 -11.87
C ASP A 50 4.79 9.08 -13.34
N ARG A 51 5.79 8.57 -14.07
CA ARG A 51 5.63 8.18 -15.47
C ARG A 51 4.64 7.04 -15.67
N ALA A 52 4.71 6.01 -14.83
CA ALA A 52 3.79 4.88 -14.90
C ALA A 52 2.35 5.30 -14.67
N THR A 53 2.13 6.22 -13.73
CA THR A 53 0.81 6.78 -13.43
C THR A 53 0.29 7.60 -14.61
N ARG A 54 1.09 8.54 -15.13
CA ARG A 54 0.72 9.38 -16.29
C ARG A 54 0.43 8.55 -17.54
N ALA A 55 1.22 7.51 -17.79
CA ALA A 55 1.03 6.60 -18.91
C ALA A 55 -0.04 5.52 -18.64
N ARG A 56 -0.70 5.55 -17.47
CA ARG A 56 -1.73 4.58 -17.05
C ARG A 56 -1.29 3.12 -17.18
N LEU A 57 -0.01 2.86 -16.90
CA LEU A 57 0.59 1.55 -17.08
C LEU A 57 -0.02 0.53 -16.12
N ARG A 58 -0.27 -0.67 -16.67
CA ARG A 58 -0.72 -1.84 -15.92
C ARG A 58 0.14 -3.04 -16.29
N LEU A 59 0.58 -3.79 -15.28
CA LEU A 59 1.25 -5.06 -15.44
C LEU A 59 0.34 -6.14 -14.83
N ASP A 60 -0.08 -7.12 -15.64
CA ASP A 60 -1.04 -8.15 -15.24
C ASP A 60 -2.30 -7.57 -14.57
N GLY A 61 -2.83 -6.47 -15.13
CA GLY A 61 -4.03 -5.76 -14.64
C GLY A 61 -3.79 -4.87 -13.41
N ARG A 62 -2.62 -4.93 -12.79
CA ARG A 62 -2.25 -4.17 -11.58
C ARG A 62 -1.48 -2.91 -11.94
N ARG A 63 -1.63 -1.87 -11.12
CA ARG A 63 -0.82 -0.65 -11.23
C ARG A 63 0.56 -0.90 -10.64
N MET A 64 1.53 -0.05 -10.98
CA MET A 64 2.91 -0.22 -10.56
C MET A 64 3.06 -0.44 -9.04
N GLN A 65 2.39 0.36 -8.21
CA GLN A 65 2.44 0.24 -6.75
C GLN A 65 1.79 -1.03 -6.18
N ASP A 66 1.00 -1.74 -6.99
CA ASP A 66 0.27 -2.96 -6.62
C ASP A 66 0.88 -4.23 -7.22
N VAL A 67 1.93 -4.08 -8.03
CA VAL A 67 2.68 -5.23 -8.57
C VAL A 67 3.36 -5.95 -7.43
N TRP A 68 3.03 -7.23 -7.29
CA TRP A 68 3.58 -8.08 -6.24
C TRP A 68 5.09 -8.27 -6.38
N MET A 69 5.80 -8.15 -5.26
CA MET A 69 7.20 -8.51 -5.16
C MET A 69 7.27 -10.03 -4.91
N ARG A 70 7.68 -10.79 -5.93
CA ARG A 70 7.62 -12.26 -5.94
C ARG A 70 8.54 -12.86 -4.88
N SER A 71 9.74 -12.32 -4.76
CA SER A 71 10.73 -12.74 -3.76
C SER A 71 10.22 -12.57 -2.32
N TYR A 72 9.29 -11.63 -2.09
CA TYR A 72 8.72 -11.33 -0.77
C TYR A 72 7.28 -11.87 -0.60
N ARG A 73 6.66 -12.36 -1.68
CA ARG A 73 5.26 -12.79 -1.75
C ARG A 73 4.29 -11.75 -1.16
N ALA A 74 4.54 -10.48 -1.45
CA ALA A 74 3.81 -9.36 -0.85
C ALA A 74 3.77 -8.14 -1.77
N ALA A 75 2.79 -7.25 -1.54
CA ALA A 75 2.75 -5.94 -2.19
C ALA A 75 3.86 -5.02 -1.64
N PRO A 76 4.36 -4.04 -2.41
CA PRO A 76 5.41 -3.13 -1.97
C PRO A 76 5.11 -2.43 -0.63
N VAL A 77 3.86 -2.03 -0.39
CA VAL A 77 3.44 -1.37 0.87
C VAL A 77 3.58 -2.28 2.09
N MET A 78 3.35 -3.59 1.92
CA MET A 78 3.55 -4.58 2.97
C MET A 78 5.02 -4.70 3.33
N VAL A 79 5.90 -4.75 2.32
CA VAL A 79 7.34 -4.87 2.52
C VAL A 79 7.88 -3.63 3.23
N ALA A 80 7.44 -2.43 2.81
CA ALA A 80 7.80 -1.16 3.45
C ALA A 80 7.34 -1.08 4.91
N ALA A 81 6.12 -1.54 5.20
CA ALA A 81 5.63 -1.62 6.58
C ALA A 81 6.48 -2.61 7.40
N ALA A 82 6.78 -3.78 6.85
CA ALA A 82 7.56 -4.81 7.54
C ALA A 82 9.01 -4.40 7.86
N THR A 83 9.62 -3.56 7.02
CA THR A 83 10.94 -2.98 7.26
C THR A 83 10.91 -1.77 8.21
N GLY A 84 9.71 -1.29 8.58
CA GLY A 84 9.55 -0.10 9.43
C GLY A 84 10.00 1.19 8.74
N ASP A 85 9.95 1.21 7.41
CA ASP A 85 10.38 2.36 6.61
C ASP A 85 9.21 3.33 6.37
N VAL A 86 9.03 4.27 7.30
CA VAL A 86 7.97 5.29 7.29
C VAL A 86 7.96 6.09 5.99
N ALA A 87 9.13 6.43 5.45
CA ALA A 87 9.24 7.25 4.25
C ALA A 87 8.89 6.46 2.97
N ALA A 88 9.24 5.17 2.90
CA ALA A 88 8.79 4.31 1.81
C ALA A 88 7.27 4.07 1.88
N VAL A 89 6.72 3.86 3.08
CA VAL A 89 5.26 3.76 3.28
C VAL A 89 4.56 5.04 2.82
N ALA A 90 5.04 6.21 3.26
CA ALA A 90 4.48 7.50 2.85
C ALA A 90 4.49 7.67 1.31
N MET A 91 5.65 7.39 0.67
CA MET A 91 5.78 7.46 -0.78
C MET A 91 4.76 6.57 -1.50
N LEU A 92 4.64 5.31 -1.08
CA LEU A 92 3.71 4.36 -1.71
C LEU A 92 2.26 4.81 -1.52
N LEU A 93 1.90 5.26 -0.31
CA LEU A 93 0.55 5.75 0.01
C LEU A 93 0.15 6.95 -0.87
N ARG A 94 1.07 7.84 -1.27
CA ARG A 94 0.76 8.96 -2.16
C ARG A 94 0.18 8.52 -3.51
N TYR A 95 0.65 7.40 -4.06
CA TYR A 95 0.13 6.83 -5.31
C TYR A 95 -1.15 6.00 -5.13
N GLY A 96 -1.56 5.76 -3.88
CA GLY A 96 -2.76 4.99 -3.53
C GLY A 96 -2.58 3.51 -3.89
N PRO A 97 -1.94 2.71 -3.02
CA PRO A 97 -1.90 1.26 -3.19
C PRO A 97 -3.26 0.64 -2.86
N ASP A 98 -3.49 -0.58 -3.32
CA ASP A 98 -4.72 -1.32 -3.10
C ASP A 98 -5.07 -1.41 -1.61
N GLU A 99 -6.32 -1.11 -1.28
CA GLU A 99 -6.78 -1.00 0.10
C GLU A 99 -6.64 -2.33 0.86
N ARG A 100 -6.76 -3.47 0.16
CA ARG A 100 -6.54 -4.80 0.77
C ARG A 100 -5.10 -4.97 1.24
N SER A 101 -4.14 -4.48 0.45
CA SER A 101 -2.71 -4.50 0.80
C SER A 101 -2.40 -3.59 1.97
N VAL A 102 -3.02 -2.40 2.03
CA VAL A 102 -2.89 -1.48 3.17
C VAL A 102 -3.47 -2.09 4.45
N ARG A 103 -4.66 -2.69 4.39
CA ARG A 103 -5.27 -3.39 5.55
C ARG A 103 -4.43 -4.57 6.02
N ALA A 104 -3.86 -5.35 5.10
CA ALA A 104 -2.95 -6.43 5.45
C ALA A 104 -1.71 -5.90 6.20
N ALA A 105 -1.20 -4.72 5.83
CA ALA A 105 -0.03 -4.10 6.45
C ALA A 105 -0.34 -3.65 7.88
N ILE A 106 -1.51 -3.03 8.06
CA ILE A 106 -2.02 -2.65 9.38
C ILE A 106 -2.15 -3.89 10.28
N GLY A 107 -2.77 -4.96 9.78
CA GLY A 107 -2.92 -6.21 10.52
C GLY A 107 -1.57 -6.85 10.88
N TYR A 108 -0.59 -6.78 9.99
CA TYR A 108 0.78 -7.24 10.28
C TYR A 108 1.44 -6.43 11.39
N LEU A 109 1.41 -5.09 11.32
CA LEU A 109 2.04 -4.23 12.33
C LEU A 109 1.39 -4.39 13.70
N ARG A 110 0.07 -4.54 13.78
CA ARG A 110 -0.65 -4.76 15.05
C ARG A 110 -0.28 -6.07 15.71
N ARG A 111 -0.17 -7.16 14.94
CA ARG A 111 0.31 -8.45 15.47
C ARG A 111 1.73 -8.31 15.99
N ARG A 112 2.59 -7.61 15.24
CA ARG A 112 3.97 -7.36 15.63
C ARG A 112 4.11 -6.45 16.86
N SER A 113 3.20 -5.50 17.07
CA SER A 113 3.20 -4.65 18.28
C SER A 113 2.62 -5.36 19.51
N ALA A 114 1.78 -6.37 19.32
CA ALA A 114 1.18 -7.16 20.41
C ALA A 114 2.09 -8.30 20.90
N ASP A 115 3.07 -8.72 20.08
CA ASP A 115 4.05 -9.73 20.44
C ASP A 115 4.99 -9.19 21.54
N ARG A 116 4.76 -9.63 22.78
CA ARG A 116 5.52 -9.21 23.97
C ARG A 116 6.90 -9.88 24.07
N ASP A 117 7.09 -11.04 23.47
CA ASP A 117 8.30 -11.85 23.63
C ASP A 117 9.39 -11.49 22.60
N ARG A 118 9.00 -10.88 21.48
CA ARG A 118 9.90 -10.31 20.46
C ARG A 118 9.49 -8.88 20.13
N GLY A 119 9.46 -8.03 21.18
CA GLY A 119 9.16 -6.61 21.02
C GLY A 119 9.91 -6.01 19.82
N PRO A 120 9.27 -5.14 19.02
CA PRO A 120 9.86 -4.66 17.79
C PRO A 120 11.18 -3.93 18.08
N PRO A 121 12.24 -4.15 17.27
CA PRO A 121 13.52 -3.49 17.49
C PRO A 121 13.44 -1.96 17.42
N PHE A 122 12.33 -1.40 16.91
CA PHE A 122 12.02 0.03 16.86
C PHE A 122 10.51 0.29 17.01
N PRO A 123 9.97 0.44 18.23
CA PRO A 123 8.53 0.63 18.46
C PRO A 123 8.00 1.92 17.83
N ASP A 124 8.76 3.02 17.87
CA ASP A 124 8.35 4.33 17.33
C ASP A 124 8.12 4.30 15.82
N ARG A 125 8.92 3.51 15.09
CA ARG A 125 8.80 3.35 13.63
C ARG A 125 7.58 2.53 13.24
N VAL A 126 7.30 1.47 14.00
CA VAL A 126 6.10 0.65 13.81
C VAL A 126 4.84 1.49 14.03
N GLN A 127 4.84 2.28 15.10
CA GLN A 127 3.72 3.19 15.41
C GLN A 127 3.55 4.25 14.33
N SER A 128 4.64 4.87 13.86
CA SER A 128 4.60 5.86 12.78
C SER A 128 4.08 5.28 11.46
N CYS A 129 4.52 4.08 11.07
CA CYS A 129 3.98 3.38 9.90
C CYS A 129 2.48 3.07 10.07
N LEU A 130 2.07 2.60 11.25
CA LEU A 130 0.68 2.28 11.56
C LEU A 130 -0.20 3.53 11.44
N GLU A 131 0.22 4.66 12.01
CA GLU A 131 -0.50 5.93 11.93
C GLU A 131 -0.67 6.41 10.47
N LEU A 132 0.37 6.29 9.64
CA LEU A 132 0.27 6.63 8.23
C LEU A 132 -0.68 5.70 7.46
N LEU A 133 -0.61 4.39 7.70
CA LEU A 133 -1.48 3.43 7.03
C LEU A 133 -2.95 3.63 7.42
N LEU A 134 -3.24 3.89 8.70
CA LEU A 134 -4.59 4.17 9.19
C LEU A 134 -5.21 5.40 8.54
N ARG A 135 -4.40 6.39 8.14
CA ARG A 135 -4.88 7.57 7.42
C ARG A 135 -5.38 7.25 6.01
N ALA A 136 -4.98 6.13 5.43
CA ALA A 136 -5.34 5.76 4.07
C ALA A 136 -6.60 4.87 3.96
N VAL A 137 -7.11 4.32 5.07
CA VAL A 137 -8.22 3.34 5.07
C VAL A 137 -9.49 3.94 5.66
N ALA A 138 -10.63 3.80 4.99
CA ALA A 138 -11.89 4.41 5.43
C ALA A 138 -12.43 3.79 6.73
N CYS A 139 -12.45 2.46 6.79
CA CYS A 139 -12.90 1.68 7.94
C CYS A 139 -12.06 0.41 8.08
N GLU A 140 -11.70 0.08 9.31
CA GLU A 140 -11.01 -1.17 9.65
C GLU A 140 -11.95 -2.38 9.81
N GLY A 141 -13.27 -2.13 9.88
CA GLY A 141 -14.28 -3.18 9.94
C GLY A 141 -14.66 -3.65 8.54
N GLY A 142 -14.45 -4.94 8.25
CA GLY A 142 -14.94 -5.64 7.06
C GLY A 142 -16.45 -5.83 7.03
N GLY A 143 -17.23 -4.83 7.45
CA GLY A 143 -18.67 -4.77 7.22
C GLY A 143 -18.91 -3.95 5.97
N ARG A 144 -19.34 -4.59 4.88
CA ARG A 144 -19.94 -3.88 3.75
C ARG A 144 -21.02 -2.94 4.33
N CYS A 145 -20.89 -1.63 4.17
CA CYS A 145 -22.07 -0.77 4.15
C CYS A 145 -22.82 -1.05 2.85
N SER A 146 -23.44 -2.22 2.76
CA SER A 146 -24.45 -2.50 1.75
C SER A 146 -25.69 -1.77 2.24
N VAL A 147 -25.97 -0.61 1.65
CA VAL A 147 -27.35 -0.14 1.58
C VAL A 147 -28.00 -1.05 0.54
N SER A 148 -28.49 -2.20 0.98
CA SER A 148 -29.30 -3.10 0.17
C SER A 148 -30.72 -2.57 0.17
N GLY A 149 -31.08 -1.89 -0.92
CA GLY A 149 -32.42 -2.02 -1.47
C GLY A 149 -32.48 -3.31 -2.26
N ASP A 150 -33.52 -4.09 -1.99
CA ASP A 150 -34.03 -5.25 -2.73
C ASP A 150 -34.06 -4.98 -4.26
N GLU A 151 -33.94 -5.90 -5.22
CA GLU A 151 -34.07 -7.36 -5.29
C GLU A 151 -33.45 -7.84 -6.64
N ASP A 152 -33.23 -9.16 -6.74
CA ASP A 152 -33.20 -10.01 -7.96
C ASP A 152 -31.91 -10.42 -8.73
N ARG A 153 -31.63 -11.74 -8.59
CA ARG A 153 -31.09 -12.79 -9.50
C ARG A 153 -30.17 -12.43 -10.67
N CYS A 154 -28.99 -13.09 -10.75
CA CYS A 154 -28.80 -14.41 -11.42
C CYS A 154 -27.34 -14.87 -11.34
N GLY A 155 -27.11 -16.19 -11.43
CA GLY A 155 -25.88 -16.88 -11.03
C GLY A 155 -24.74 -16.91 -12.06
N GLY A 156 -23.61 -17.49 -11.62
CA GLY A 156 -22.43 -17.71 -12.46
C GLY A 156 -21.18 -18.05 -11.64
N GLU A 157 -21.02 -19.34 -11.35
CA GLU A 157 -19.85 -19.97 -10.74
C GLU A 157 -18.54 -19.70 -11.51
N TYR A 158 -17.47 -19.39 -10.78
CA TYR A 158 -16.14 -19.94 -11.03
C TYR A 158 -15.36 -19.94 -9.71
N GLY A 159 -15.15 -21.14 -9.17
CA GLY A 159 -14.32 -21.37 -8.00
C GLY A 159 -12.85 -21.11 -8.29
N SER A 160 -12.17 -20.48 -7.35
CA SER A 160 -10.72 -20.63 -7.18
C SER A 160 -10.45 -20.73 -5.70
N SER A 161 -10.07 -21.94 -5.29
CA SER A 161 -9.71 -22.33 -3.93
C SER A 161 -8.39 -21.66 -3.54
N ASP A 162 -8.47 -20.61 -2.73
CA ASP A 162 -7.34 -20.19 -1.90
C ASP A 162 -7.77 -20.31 -0.43
N ASP A 163 -7.29 -21.40 0.16
CA ASP A 163 -7.44 -21.81 1.54
C ASP A 163 -6.62 -20.86 2.45
N TYR A 164 -7.32 -19.99 3.17
CA TYR A 164 -6.79 -19.34 4.37
C TYR A 164 -7.69 -19.72 5.54
N GLY A 165 -7.27 -20.76 6.26
CA GLY A 165 -7.95 -21.27 7.42
C GLY A 165 -8.13 -20.26 8.56
N GLY A 166 -9.27 -20.42 9.23
CA GLY A 166 -9.36 -20.39 10.68
C GLY A 166 -9.57 -19.04 11.36
N CYS A 167 -10.84 -18.64 11.47
CA CYS A 167 -11.29 -17.62 12.42
C CYS A 167 -11.05 -18.06 13.86
N GLY A 168 -10.09 -17.43 14.54
CA GLY A 168 -10.07 -17.33 15.99
C GLY A 168 -11.04 -16.23 16.44
N ASN A 169 -12.23 -16.64 16.89
CA ASN A 169 -13.21 -15.78 17.54
C ASN A 169 -12.67 -15.34 18.92
N SER A 170 -11.96 -14.20 19.00
CA SER A 170 -11.74 -13.51 20.27
C SER A 170 -12.67 -12.31 20.34
N GLY A 171 -13.77 -12.49 21.06
CA GLY A 171 -14.83 -11.51 21.27
C GLY A 171 -14.39 -10.31 22.10
N VAL A 172 -13.74 -9.35 21.45
CA VAL A 172 -13.76 -7.95 21.91
C VAL A 172 -14.45 -7.16 20.81
N LYS A 173 -15.74 -6.87 21.00
CA LYS A 173 -16.42 -5.80 20.25
C LYS A 173 -15.82 -4.48 20.72
N VAL A 174 -14.60 -4.18 20.28
CA VAL A 174 -14.12 -2.79 20.26
C VAL A 174 -15.09 -2.10 19.33
N VAL A 175 -16.02 -1.33 19.88
CA VAL A 175 -16.83 -0.39 19.09
C VAL A 175 -15.79 0.53 18.45
N PRO A 176 -15.51 0.41 17.14
CA PRO A 176 -14.56 1.29 16.53
C PRO A 176 -15.17 2.68 16.65
N VAL A 177 -14.46 3.61 17.30
CA VAL A 177 -14.84 5.02 17.29
C VAL A 177 -15.07 5.37 15.82
N PRO A 178 -16.29 5.79 15.44
CA PRO A 178 -16.60 5.98 14.04
C PRO A 178 -15.62 7.01 13.47
N PRO A 179 -15.03 6.74 12.30
CA PRO A 179 -14.14 7.69 11.66
C PRO A 179 -14.89 9.01 11.46
N THR A 180 -14.18 10.12 11.64
CA THR A 180 -14.76 11.44 11.38
C THR A 180 -15.24 11.51 9.93
N LEU A 181 -16.31 12.28 9.67
CA LEU A 181 -16.79 12.51 8.31
C LEU A 181 -15.68 13.04 7.38
N LEU A 182 -14.78 13.86 7.93
CA LEU A 182 -13.61 14.40 7.23
C LEU A 182 -12.67 13.28 6.74
N HIS A 183 -12.45 12.25 7.56
CA HIS A 183 -11.62 11.08 7.19
C HIS A 183 -12.28 10.25 6.09
N LEU A 184 -13.57 9.97 6.22
CA LEU A 184 -14.34 9.26 5.20
C LEU A 184 -14.33 10.02 3.87
N ALA A 185 -14.51 11.34 3.90
CA ALA A 185 -14.42 12.20 2.73
C ALA A 185 -13.05 12.13 2.07
N ARG A 186 -11.96 12.18 2.85
CA ARG A 186 -10.59 11.99 2.30
C ARG A 186 -10.45 10.65 1.59
N CYS A 187 -10.86 9.55 2.21
CA CYS A 187 -10.78 8.23 1.58
C CYS A 187 -11.61 8.16 0.30
N ALA A 188 -12.83 8.73 0.30
CA ALA A 188 -13.68 8.78 -0.88
C ALA A 188 -13.06 9.58 -2.04
N VAL A 189 -12.54 10.79 -1.74
CA VAL A 189 -11.87 11.65 -2.74
C VAL A 189 -10.63 10.96 -3.30
N ARG A 190 -9.80 10.37 -2.43
CA ARG A 190 -8.60 9.64 -2.85
C ARG A 190 -8.96 8.41 -3.68
N ASN A 191 -10.01 7.67 -3.34
CA ASN A 191 -10.49 6.54 -4.14
C ASN A 191 -10.94 6.97 -5.54
N ALA A 192 -11.67 8.09 -5.65
CA ALA A 192 -12.09 8.65 -6.93
C ALA A 192 -10.88 9.11 -7.77
N LEU A 193 -9.90 9.80 -7.17
CA LEU A 193 -8.66 10.19 -7.84
C LEU A 193 -7.83 8.98 -8.25
N HIS A 194 -7.77 7.96 -7.40
CA HIS A 194 -7.10 6.71 -7.69
C HIS A 194 -7.70 6.09 -8.94
N GLN A 195 -9.01 5.85 -8.99
CA GLN A 195 -9.69 5.23 -10.15
C GLN A 195 -9.35 5.91 -11.48
N ASN A 196 -9.15 7.23 -11.47
CA ASN A 196 -8.83 8.04 -12.65
C ASN A 196 -7.33 8.19 -12.98
N PHE A 197 -6.43 7.49 -12.27
CA PHE A 197 -4.96 7.65 -12.40
C PHE A 197 -4.47 9.07 -12.08
N ASN A 198 -5.19 9.77 -11.21
CA ASN A 198 -4.90 11.15 -10.82
C ASN A 198 -4.24 11.26 -9.43
N LEU A 199 -3.81 10.17 -8.80
CA LEU A 199 -3.00 10.25 -7.58
C LEU A 199 -1.50 10.15 -7.92
N PRO A 200 -0.63 11.03 -7.39
CA PRO A 200 -0.94 12.20 -6.54
C PRO A 200 -1.30 13.47 -7.32
N HIS A 201 -1.08 13.51 -8.64
CA HIS A 201 -1.05 14.74 -9.46
C HIS A 201 -2.34 15.57 -9.49
N GLY A 202 -3.49 14.95 -9.26
CA GLY A 202 -4.81 15.57 -9.28
C GLY A 202 -5.20 16.23 -7.96
N ILE A 203 -4.56 15.87 -6.84
CA ILE A 203 -4.81 16.52 -5.54
C ILE A 203 -4.55 18.04 -5.60
N PRO A 204 -3.39 18.54 -6.09
CA PRO A 204 -3.13 19.99 -6.14
C PRO A 204 -3.99 20.74 -7.16
N GLN A 205 -4.71 20.04 -8.04
CA GLN A 205 -5.59 20.64 -9.06
C GLN A 205 -7.01 20.86 -8.55
N LEU A 206 -7.35 20.32 -7.37
CA LEU A 206 -8.68 20.48 -6.78
C LEU A 206 -8.89 21.93 -6.31
N PRO A 207 -10.09 22.52 -6.52
CA PRO A 207 -10.43 23.86 -6.05
C PRO A 207 -10.74 23.85 -4.55
N VAL A 208 -9.77 23.47 -3.72
CA VAL A 208 -9.90 23.38 -2.25
C VAL A 208 -8.78 24.15 -1.55
N PRO A 209 -8.99 24.61 -0.30
CA PRO A 209 -7.95 25.27 0.49
C PRO A 209 -6.69 24.41 0.64
N ARG A 210 -5.51 25.07 0.72
CA ARG A 210 -4.21 24.39 0.85
C ARG A 210 -4.13 23.45 2.06
N SER A 211 -4.79 23.78 3.16
CA SER A 211 -4.87 22.91 4.35
C SER A 211 -5.55 21.57 4.04
N LEU A 212 -6.57 21.56 3.18
CA LEU A 212 -7.22 20.32 2.74
C LEU A 212 -6.38 19.57 1.71
N VAL A 213 -5.62 20.27 0.86
CA VAL A 213 -4.65 19.64 -0.07
C VAL A 213 -3.62 18.82 0.71
N SER A 214 -2.99 19.40 1.74
CA SER A 214 -2.03 18.67 2.59
C SER A 214 -2.68 17.48 3.30
N TYR A 215 -3.88 17.66 3.83
CA TYR A 215 -4.65 16.56 4.46
C TYR A 215 -4.97 15.41 3.48
N LEU A 216 -5.31 15.73 2.24
CA LEU A 216 -5.61 14.76 1.18
C LEU A 216 -4.34 14.05 0.67
N ASP A 217 -3.19 14.73 0.63
CA ASP A 217 -1.91 14.13 0.20
C ASP A 217 -1.23 13.29 1.29
N LEU A 218 -1.85 13.20 2.48
CA LEU A 218 -1.32 12.50 3.66
C LEU A 218 -0.02 13.12 4.19
N GLU A 219 0.31 14.33 3.77
CA GLU A 219 1.41 15.13 4.31
C GLU A 219 0.96 15.68 5.68
N CYS A 220 1.81 15.52 6.71
CA CYS A 220 1.62 16.17 8.01
C CYS A 220 2.03 17.64 7.92
#